data_AF-A0A7K2NY15-F1
#
_entry.id   AF-A0A7K2NY15-F1
#
_cell.length_a   1.000
_cell.length_b   1.000
_cell.length_c   1.000
_cell.angle_alpha   90.00
_cell.angle_beta   90.00
_cell.angle_gamma   90.00
#
_symmetry.space_group_name_H-M   'P 1'
#
loop_
_entity.id
_entity.type
_entity.pdbx_description
1 polymer ?
#
loop_
_entity_poly.entity_id
_entity_poly.type
_entity_poly.pdbx_seq_one_letter_code
_entity_poly.pdbx_strand_id
1 'polypeptide(L)'
;MPGFTHLHTVSGFSARYGASHPERLAERAVERGMDALALTDRDTLAGTVRFAKACAKAGVRPLFGAELALAAPESGADRTDTSVRRDRRRVPVRGGAFVDESAPRVTFLARDGARGWADLCRLVSAAHTAEGTPLLSWPDNHADGL
;
A
#
# COMPACT_ATOMS: atom_id res chain seq x y z
N MET A 1 -1.43 -26.93 11.24
CA MET A 1 -1.32 -25.68 12.02
C MET A 1 -2.11 -24.62 11.27
N PRO A 2 -2.80 -23.68 11.94
CA PRO A 2 -3.35 -22.54 11.23
C PRO A 2 -2.18 -21.82 10.55
N GLY A 3 -2.21 -21.72 9.22
CA GLY A 3 -1.16 -21.07 8.46
C GLY A 3 -1.07 -19.59 8.80
N PHE A 4 0.14 -19.04 8.82
CA PHE A 4 0.34 -17.60 8.89
C PHE A 4 0.11 -16.99 7.51
N THR A 5 -0.67 -15.90 7.44
CA THR A 5 -0.92 -15.16 6.19
C THR A 5 -0.32 -13.77 6.28
N HIS A 6 0.55 -13.42 5.32
CA HIS A 6 1.02 -12.05 5.19
C HIS A 6 -0.09 -11.15 4.63
N LEU A 7 -0.49 -10.16 5.42
CA LEU A 7 -1.50 -9.16 5.05
C LEU A 7 -0.90 -7.84 4.53
N HIS A 8 0.42 -7.69 4.64
CA HIS A 8 1.19 -6.56 4.10
C HIS A 8 2.36 -7.13 3.30
N THR A 9 2.21 -7.15 1.98
CA THR A 9 3.24 -7.64 1.06
C THR A 9 3.34 -6.69 -0.12
N VAL A 10 4.55 -6.38 -0.52
CA VAL A 10 4.79 -5.40 -1.58
C VAL A 10 5.56 -6.03 -2.72
N SER A 11 5.10 -5.79 -3.95
CA SER A 11 5.71 -6.29 -5.17
C SER A 11 6.53 -5.22 -5.89
N GLY A 12 7.29 -5.64 -6.90
CA GLY A 12 8.05 -4.75 -7.78
C GLY A 12 7.24 -3.72 -8.56
N PHE A 13 5.90 -3.77 -8.49
CA PHE A 13 5.04 -2.71 -9.03
C PHE A 13 4.98 -1.48 -8.14
N SER A 14 5.44 -1.58 -6.89
CA SER A 14 5.67 -0.43 -6.01
C SER A 14 6.97 0.26 -6.37
N ALA A 15 6.87 1.34 -7.13
CA ALA A 15 7.99 2.03 -7.74
C ALA A 15 9.09 2.36 -6.72
N ARG A 16 10.31 1.86 -6.96
CA ARG A 16 11.51 2.06 -6.12
C ARG A 16 11.36 1.58 -4.67
N TYR A 17 10.35 0.76 -4.38
CA TYR A 17 10.11 0.24 -3.04
C TYR A 17 10.07 -1.30 -3.00
N GLY A 18 9.28 -1.93 -3.86
CA GLY A 18 9.22 -3.39 -3.92
C GLY A 18 10.25 -4.00 -4.86
N ALA A 19 10.70 -5.21 -4.55
CA ALA A 19 11.73 -5.92 -5.31
C ALA A 19 11.24 -7.23 -5.95
N SER A 20 10.27 -7.92 -5.33
CA SER A 20 9.81 -9.24 -5.79
C SER A 20 8.65 -9.15 -6.77
N HIS A 21 8.69 -9.95 -7.84
CA HIS A 21 7.55 -10.08 -8.74
C HIS A 21 6.39 -10.85 -8.10
N PRO A 22 5.14 -10.55 -8.47
CA PRO A 22 3.96 -11.25 -7.93
C PRO A 22 4.02 -12.78 -8.05
N GLU A 23 4.59 -13.32 -9.12
CA GLU A 23 4.78 -14.77 -9.29
C GLU A 23 5.66 -15.38 -8.21
N ARG A 24 6.79 -14.73 -7.90
CA ARG A 24 7.69 -15.21 -6.86
C ARG A 24 7.05 -15.11 -5.48
N LEU A 25 6.25 -14.08 -5.24
CA LEU A 25 5.50 -13.96 -3.99
C LEU A 25 4.52 -15.13 -3.82
N ALA A 26 3.76 -15.47 -4.86
CA ALA A 26 2.83 -16.61 -4.85
C ALA A 26 3.55 -17.96 -4.68
N GLU A 27 4.65 -18.19 -5.41
CA GLU A 27 5.49 -19.39 -5.27
C GLU A 27 5.98 -19.57 -3.82
N ARG A 28 6.53 -18.49 -3.22
CA ARG A 28 7.01 -18.53 -1.83
C ARG A 28 5.90 -18.76 -0.82
N ALA A 29 4.68 -18.29 -1.08
CA ALA A 29 3.54 -18.55 -0.21
C ALA A 29 3.20 -20.05 -0.16
N VAL A 30 3.16 -20.73 -1.31
CA VAL A 30 2.94 -22.18 -1.38
C VAL A 30 4.04 -22.96 -0.70
N GLU A 31 5.31 -22.63 -0.98
CA GLU A 31 6.46 -23.30 -0.37
C GLU A 31 6.43 -23.24 1.16
N ARG A 32 5.82 -22.19 1.72
CA ARG A 32 5.68 -21.97 3.16
C ARG A 32 4.37 -22.49 3.73
N GLY A 33 3.54 -23.15 2.93
CA GLY A 33 2.25 -23.70 3.35
C GLY A 33 1.22 -22.63 3.71
N MET A 34 1.22 -21.49 3.02
CA MET A 34 0.25 -20.41 3.23
C MET A 34 -0.98 -20.61 2.35
N ASP A 35 -2.17 -20.58 2.95
CA ASP A 35 -3.44 -20.69 2.22
C ASP A 35 -3.84 -19.40 1.49
N ALA A 36 -3.31 -18.26 1.95
CA ALA A 36 -3.61 -16.95 1.42
C ALA A 36 -2.41 -16.01 1.49
N LEU A 37 -2.43 -14.99 0.63
CA LEU A 37 -1.43 -13.93 0.59
C LEU A 37 -2.10 -12.61 0.17
N ALA A 38 -1.81 -11.52 0.87
CA ALA A 38 -2.22 -10.19 0.44
C ALA A 38 -1.14 -9.52 -0.40
N LEU A 39 -1.56 -8.78 -1.43
CA LEU A 39 -0.73 -7.81 -2.13
C LEU A 39 -1.24 -6.41 -1.83
N THR A 40 -0.36 -5.56 -1.32
CA THR A 40 -0.64 -4.20 -0.86
C THR A 40 0.43 -3.26 -1.40
N ASP A 41 0.47 -3.10 -2.73
CA ASP A 41 1.46 -2.24 -3.38
C ASP A 41 1.28 -0.77 -2.98
N ARG A 42 2.39 -0.02 -2.98
CA ARG A 42 2.41 1.40 -2.62
C ARG A 42 1.79 2.24 -3.71
N ASP A 43 0.76 2.98 -3.33
CA ASP A 43 0.13 3.99 -4.18
C ASP A 43 -0.34 3.41 -5.53
N THR A 44 -0.56 2.10 -5.65
CA THR A 44 -0.93 1.49 -6.94
C THR A 44 -1.60 0.14 -6.79
N LEU A 45 -2.34 -0.24 -7.84
CA LEU A 45 -2.91 -1.57 -8.04
C LEU A 45 -2.32 -2.28 -9.26
N ALA A 46 -1.26 -1.73 -9.87
CA ALA A 46 -0.69 -2.22 -11.13
C ALA A 46 -0.26 -3.71 -11.08
N GLY A 47 0.20 -4.19 -9.91
CA GLY A 47 0.58 -5.58 -9.71
C GLY A 47 -0.58 -6.57 -9.57
N THR A 48 -1.80 -6.09 -9.34
CA THR A 48 -2.94 -6.90 -8.88
C THR A 48 -3.34 -7.99 -9.85
N VAL A 49 -3.47 -7.70 -11.14
CA VAL A 49 -3.89 -8.69 -12.15
C VAL A 49 -2.87 -9.82 -12.28
N ARG A 50 -1.58 -9.46 -12.26
CA ARG A 50 -0.47 -10.43 -12.34
C ARG A 50 -0.42 -11.30 -11.09
N PHE A 51 -0.63 -10.70 -9.93
CA PHE A 51 -0.75 -11.39 -8.65
C PHE A 51 -1.94 -12.35 -8.59
N ALA A 52 -3.12 -11.93 -9.03
CA ALA A 52 -4.31 -12.76 -9.07
C ALA A 52 -4.10 -14.02 -9.92
N LYS A 53 -3.52 -13.86 -11.12
CA LYS A 53 -3.18 -14.97 -12.01
C LYS A 53 -2.13 -15.91 -11.40
N ALA A 54 -1.10 -15.35 -10.76
CA ALA A 54 -0.07 -16.14 -10.10
C ALA A 54 -0.63 -16.98 -8.94
N CYS A 55 -1.43 -16.35 -8.07
CA CYS A 55 -2.08 -17.01 -6.94
C CYS A 55 -3.04 -18.12 -7.40
N ALA A 56 -3.85 -17.86 -8.44
CA ALA A 56 -4.75 -18.86 -9.02
C ALA A 56 -3.99 -20.08 -9.55
N LYS A 57 -2.84 -19.88 -10.23
CA LYS A 57 -1.99 -20.97 -10.70
C LYS A 57 -1.34 -21.75 -9.56
N ALA A 58 -0.98 -21.06 -8.49
CA ALA A 58 -0.27 -21.62 -7.34
C ALA A 58 -1.22 -22.30 -6.32
N GLY A 59 -2.53 -22.06 -6.41
CA GLY A 59 -3.50 -22.55 -5.42
C GLY A 59 -3.53 -21.74 -4.12
N VAL A 60 -3.07 -20.49 -4.15
CA VAL A 60 -3.09 -19.56 -3.00
C VAL A 60 -4.28 -18.62 -3.16
N ARG A 61 -5.01 -18.32 -2.08
CA ARG A 61 -6.08 -17.32 -2.10
C ARG A 61 -5.47 -15.90 -2.14
N PRO A 62 -5.69 -15.10 -3.20
CA PRO A 62 -5.22 -13.72 -3.21
C PRO A 62 -6.12 -12.83 -2.35
N LEU A 63 -5.50 -11.92 -1.59
CA LEU A 63 -6.17 -10.78 -0.95
C LEU A 63 -5.67 -9.49 -1.62
N PHE A 64 -6.58 -8.64 -2.07
CA PHE A 64 -6.23 -7.44 -2.81
C PHE A 64 -6.23 -6.23 -1.89
N GLY A 65 -5.21 -5.39 -2.00
CA GLY A 65 -5.08 -4.19 -1.19
C GLY A 65 -4.12 -3.17 -1.78
N ALA A 66 -3.94 -2.06 -1.07
CA ALA A 66 -2.98 -1.03 -1.40
C ALA A 66 -2.49 -0.35 -0.11
N GLU A 67 -1.25 0.13 -0.13
CA GLU A 67 -0.69 0.96 0.92
C GLU A 67 -0.69 2.41 0.43
N LEU A 68 -1.51 3.28 1.04
CA LEU A 68 -1.67 4.67 0.62
C LEU A 68 -1.16 5.62 1.69
N ALA A 69 -0.47 6.68 1.28
CA ALA A 69 -0.16 7.81 2.16
C ALA A 69 -1.45 8.57 2.48
N LEU A 70 -1.63 8.91 3.76
CA LEU A 70 -2.78 9.67 4.26
C LEU A 70 -2.29 11.04 4.73
N ALA A 71 -3.03 12.09 4.39
CA ALA A 71 -2.80 13.41 4.95
C ALA A 71 -2.87 13.38 6.48
N ALA A 72 -2.09 14.22 7.15
CA ALA A 72 -2.27 14.39 8.59
C ALA A 72 -3.72 14.84 8.87
N PRO A 73 -4.39 14.31 9.91
CA PRO A 73 -5.69 14.83 10.29
C PRO A 73 -5.54 16.32 10.58
N GLU A 74 -6.48 17.12 10.08
CA GLU A 74 -6.52 18.55 10.41
C GLU A 74 -6.54 18.66 11.92
N SER A 75 -5.39 19.02 12.49
CA SER A 75 -5.31 19.24 13.91
C SER A 75 -6.11 20.51 14.15
N GLY A 76 -7.27 20.39 14.81
CA GLY A 76 -7.89 21.54 15.46
C GLY A 76 -6.77 22.32 16.16
N ALA A 77 -6.73 23.61 15.89
CA ALA A 77 -5.60 24.50 16.15
C ALA A 77 -5.21 24.57 17.63
N ASP A 78 -4.61 23.52 18.19
CA ASP A 78 -4.01 23.53 19.53
C ASP A 78 -3.10 22.31 19.78
N ARG A 79 -2.13 22.10 18.89
CA ARG A 79 -0.98 21.25 19.20
C ARG A 79 0.31 21.95 18.82
N THR A 80 0.65 22.96 19.61
CA THR A 80 2.01 23.52 19.73
C THR A 80 2.96 22.51 20.40
N ASP A 81 3.04 21.27 19.90
CA ASP A 81 4.22 20.42 20.08
C ASP A 81 4.17 19.23 19.12
N THR A 82 4.69 19.44 17.91
CA THR A 82 5.34 18.37 17.14
C THR A 82 6.69 18.89 16.68
N SER A 83 7.52 19.23 17.67
CA SER A 83 8.96 19.17 17.51
C SER A 83 9.42 17.71 17.38
N VAL A 84 8.86 16.96 16.42
CA VAL A 84 9.59 15.83 15.84
C VAL A 84 10.79 16.51 15.21
N ARG A 85 11.92 16.40 15.91
CA ARG A 85 13.21 16.98 15.56
C ARG A 85 13.29 17.02 14.04
N ARG A 86 13.33 18.23 13.45
CA ARG A 86 13.89 18.42 12.11
C ARG A 86 15.36 18.02 12.23
N ASP A 87 15.62 16.73 12.37
CA ASP A 87 16.94 16.16 12.29
C ASP A 87 17.45 16.65 10.95
N ARG A 88 18.56 17.39 10.98
CA ARG A 88 19.10 18.11 9.81
C ARG A 88 19.03 17.16 8.64
N ARG A 89 18.08 17.38 7.72
CA ARG A 89 17.80 16.47 6.60
C ARG A 89 19.12 16.36 5.83
N ARG A 90 19.81 15.22 5.99
CA ARG A 90 21.16 15.01 5.44
C ARG A 90 21.11 15.43 3.98
N VAL A 91 22.01 16.25 3.45
CA VAL A 91 21.89 16.62 2.02
C VAL A 91 22.09 15.39 1.12
N PRO A 92 21.30 15.21 0.04
CA PRO A 92 21.49 14.11 -0.89
C PRO A 92 22.87 14.21 -1.51
N VAL A 93 23.61 13.09 -1.54
CA VAL A 93 24.92 13.06 -2.20
C VAL A 93 24.68 13.13 -3.72
N ARG A 94 25.28 14.13 -4.38
CA ARG A 94 25.22 14.37 -5.85
C ARG A 94 23.83 14.77 -6.42
N GLY A 95 23.18 15.77 -5.83
CA GLY A 95 22.04 16.44 -6.48
C GLY A 95 20.77 15.60 -6.60
N GLY A 96 20.66 14.51 -5.82
CA GLY A 96 19.40 13.79 -5.67
C GLY A 96 18.34 14.64 -4.96
N ALA A 97 17.07 14.26 -5.10
CA ALA A 97 15.98 14.78 -4.27
C ALA A 97 15.61 13.73 -3.22
N PHE A 98 15.27 14.16 -2.01
CA PHE A 98 14.62 13.25 -1.07
C PHE A 98 13.22 12.92 -1.54
N VAL A 99 12.87 11.65 -1.53
CA VAL A 99 11.47 11.23 -1.51
C VAL A 99 10.98 11.48 -0.09
N ASP A 100 9.93 12.28 0.05
CA ASP A 100 9.31 12.52 1.33
C ASP A 100 8.36 11.37 1.67
N GLU A 101 8.82 10.45 2.52
CA GLU A 101 8.00 9.34 3.02
C GLU A 101 7.47 9.62 4.45
N SER A 102 7.46 10.87 4.90
CA SER A 102 7.06 11.22 6.27
C SER A 102 5.55 11.17 6.51
N ALA A 103 4.75 11.15 5.45
CA ALA A 103 3.30 10.99 5.56
C ALA A 103 2.97 9.60 6.15
N PRO A 104 2.06 9.53 7.14
CA PRO A 104 1.59 8.24 7.64
C PRO A 104 0.93 7.46 6.51
N ARG A 105 1.13 6.14 6.49
CA ARG A 105 0.56 5.25 5.48
C ARG A 105 -0.43 4.27 6.11
N VAL A 106 -1.48 3.95 5.37
CA VAL A 106 -2.53 3.02 5.77
C VAL A 106 -2.61 1.90 4.75
N THR A 107 -2.71 0.66 5.24
CA THR A 107 -2.96 -0.52 4.42
C THR A 107 -4.45 -0.77 4.32
N PHE A 108 -4.97 -0.72 3.10
CA PHE A 108 -6.37 -1.04 2.80
C PHE A 108 -6.46 -2.43 2.18
N LEU A 109 -7.44 -3.24 2.63
CA LEU A 109 -7.71 -4.56 2.08
C LEU A 109 -9.14 -4.62 1.56
N ALA A 110 -9.31 -5.01 0.30
CA ALA A 110 -10.62 -5.21 -0.31
C ALA A 110 -11.36 -6.36 0.37
N ARG A 111 -12.53 -6.05 0.93
CA ARG A 111 -13.52 -7.02 1.42
C ARG A 111 -14.74 -7.06 0.49
N ASP A 112 -15.61 -8.03 0.67
CA ASP A 112 -16.90 -8.11 -0.02
C ASP A 112 -16.81 -8.12 -1.57
N GLY A 113 -15.76 -8.74 -2.09
CA GLY A 113 -15.59 -9.01 -3.52
C GLY A 113 -15.56 -7.74 -4.39
N ALA A 114 -16.49 -7.63 -5.32
CA ALA A 114 -16.52 -6.54 -6.30
C ALA A 114 -16.73 -5.16 -5.67
N ARG A 115 -17.41 -5.08 -4.52
CA ARG A 115 -17.67 -3.80 -3.84
C ARG A 115 -16.39 -3.22 -3.26
N GLY A 116 -15.69 -3.96 -2.39
CA GLY A 116 -14.43 -3.49 -1.83
C GLY A 116 -13.34 -3.33 -2.88
N TRP A 117 -13.35 -4.10 -3.97
CA TRP A 117 -12.48 -3.82 -5.10
C TRP A 117 -12.75 -2.44 -5.72
N ALA A 118 -14.03 -2.08 -5.92
CA ALA A 118 -14.41 -0.78 -6.44
C ALA A 118 -14.05 0.36 -5.46
N ASP A 119 -14.22 0.15 -4.16
CA ASP A 119 -13.80 1.11 -3.12
C ASP A 119 -12.27 1.31 -3.14
N LEU A 120 -11.50 0.22 -3.22
CA LEU A 120 -10.05 0.29 -3.31
C LEU A 120 -9.58 1.06 -4.55
N CYS A 121 -10.20 0.82 -5.71
CA CYS A 121 -9.93 1.57 -6.94
C CYS A 121 -10.26 3.07 -6.78
N ARG A 122 -11.36 3.41 -6.11
CA ARG A 122 -11.73 4.80 -5.82
C ARG A 122 -10.68 5.49 -4.93
N LEU A 123 -10.26 4.83 -3.83
CA LEU A 123 -9.26 5.40 -2.93
C LEU A 123 -7.92 5.66 -3.62
N VAL A 124 -7.43 4.68 -4.39
CA VAL A 124 -6.19 4.85 -5.16
C VAL A 124 -6.33 5.99 -6.16
N SER A 125 -7.47 6.11 -6.83
CA SER A 125 -7.72 7.21 -7.77
C SER A 125 -7.77 8.56 -7.07
N ALA A 126 -8.44 8.65 -5.92
CA ALA A 126 -8.53 9.87 -5.10
C ALA A 126 -7.14 10.34 -4.66
N ALA A 127 -6.27 9.41 -4.23
CA ALA A 127 -4.90 9.72 -3.84
C ALA A 127 -4.04 10.31 -4.99
N HIS A 128 -4.43 10.11 -6.26
CA HIS A 128 -3.71 10.59 -7.45
C HIS A 128 -4.31 11.87 -8.06
N THR A 129 -5.28 12.51 -7.40
CA THR A 129 -5.96 13.69 -7.94
C THR A 129 -5.08 14.94 -7.98
N ALA A 130 -4.11 15.06 -7.06
CA ALA A 130 -3.16 16.17 -7.01
C ALA A 130 -1.87 15.85 -7.79
N GLU A 131 -1.18 16.89 -8.25
CA GLU A 131 0.15 16.74 -8.83
C GLU A 131 1.19 16.36 -7.76
N GLY A 132 2.05 15.40 -8.07
CA GLY A 132 3.17 15.01 -7.21
C GLY A 132 3.03 13.61 -6.61
N THR A 133 3.41 13.47 -5.34
CA THR A 133 3.36 12.18 -4.65
C THR A 133 1.92 11.86 -4.26
N PRO A 134 1.39 10.66 -4.54
CA PRO A 134 0.03 10.32 -4.18
C PRO A 134 -0.24 10.49 -2.69
N LEU A 135 -1.33 11.17 -2.34
CA LEU A 135 -1.72 11.48 -0.98
C LEU A 135 -3.24 11.47 -0.87
N LEU A 136 -3.78 10.57 -0.05
CA LEU A 136 -5.21 10.47 0.25
C LEU A 136 -5.58 11.51 1.31
N SER A 137 -6.58 12.33 1.03
CA SER A 137 -7.13 13.27 2.02
C SER A 137 -8.00 12.54 3.05
N TRP A 138 -8.19 13.12 4.23
CA TRP A 138 -9.11 12.56 5.23
C TRP A 138 -10.58 12.53 4.75
N PRO A 139 -11.11 13.59 4.13
CA PRO A 139 -12.46 13.56 3.57
C PRO A 139 -12.66 12.50 2.49
N ASP A 140 -11.64 12.23 1.66
CA ASP A 140 -11.72 11.23 0.58
C ASP A 140 -11.49 9.79 1.06
N ASN A 141 -11.16 9.60 2.34
CA ASN A 141 -10.99 8.29 2.96
C ASN A 141 -12.35 7.63 3.25
N HIS A 142 -13.07 7.26 2.20
CA HIS A 142 -14.37 6.59 2.27
C HIS A 142 -14.26 5.07 2.46
N ALA A 143 -13.34 4.61 3.30
CA ALA A 143 -13.05 3.19 3.52
C ALA A 143 -14.14 2.43 4.30
N ASP A 144 -15.41 2.86 4.19
CA ASP A 144 -16.56 2.23 4.82
C ASP A 144 -16.82 0.85 4.18
N GLY A 145 -16.09 -0.16 4.62
CA GLY A 145 -16.16 -1.53 4.11
C GLY A 145 -14.82 -2.17 3.75
N LEU A 146 -13.69 -1.45 3.84
CA LEU A 146 -12.34 -2.02 3.70
C LEU A 146 -11.78 -2.44 5.05
#